data_AF-A0A447PUR1-F1
#
_entry.id   AF-A0A447PUR1-F1
#
_cell.length_a   1.000
_cell.length_b   1.000
_cell.length_c   1.000
_cell.angle_alpha   90.00
_cell.angle_beta   90.00
_cell.angle_gamma   90.00
#
_symmetry.space_group_name_H-M   'P 1'
#
loop_
_entity.id
_entity.type
_entity.pdbx_description
1 polymer ?
#
loop_
_entity_poly.entity_id
_entity_poly.type
_entity_poly.pdbx_seq_one_letter_code
_entity_poly.pdbx_strand_id
1 'polypeptide(L)'
;MDNGATVLDILGGDNFIGLGRSSLSGQSLSEVFLNVKEKVLAMKPDIIRLWNFPKEIKDFTVDRDKNMIAFSGSHFRLPLLLRVSDKRVEPLPESEYSAPLRFQLADFAPRDNFVWIDRCYKMAQLWAPALALSTDWCVSQGQLGGQQTVQHVDKAQWQGKTAFKDTMIDMERYKGNVDTLKIVDNDIRYKADSFIFNVAGAPEEVKQFSGISRPESWGRWSNAQLGDEVKIEYKAPLPKKFDLVITAKAFGDNANRPIPVRVGNEEQTLVLGHDVSTITLHFNNPTDANTLVIAPPAPVSTNEGNILGHSPRKLGIGMVEIKVVNVEG
;
A
#
# COMPACT_ATOMS: atom_id res chain seq x y z
N MET A 1 -2.53 -0.72 29.57
CA MET A 1 -3.64 -1.49 30.16
C MET A 1 -3.87 -0.93 31.55
N ASP A 2 -5.00 -0.26 31.77
CA ASP A 2 -5.40 0.20 33.09
C ASP A 2 -6.30 -0.86 33.73
N ASN A 3 -5.66 -1.92 34.23
CA ASN A 3 -6.33 -3.12 34.73
C ASN A 3 -6.43 -3.14 36.27
N GLY A 4 -6.17 -2.02 36.95
CA GLY A 4 -6.03 -1.98 38.42
C GLY A 4 -7.24 -2.55 39.16
N ALA A 5 -8.46 -2.14 38.76
CA ALA A 5 -9.70 -2.66 39.32
C ALA A 5 -9.89 -4.18 39.07
N THR A 6 -9.51 -4.68 37.89
CA THR A 6 -9.59 -6.12 37.56
C THR A 6 -8.61 -6.96 38.39
N VAL A 7 -7.39 -6.44 38.60
CA VAL A 7 -6.37 -7.15 39.41
C VAL A 7 -6.75 -7.15 40.89
N LEU A 8 -7.34 -6.07 41.40
CA LEU A 8 -7.76 -6.00 42.81
C LEU A 8 -9.00 -6.85 43.10
N ASP A 9 -9.96 -6.93 42.18
CA ASP A 9 -11.07 -7.90 42.22
C ASP A 9 -10.57 -9.36 42.30
N ILE A 10 -9.57 -9.74 41.48
CA ILE A 10 -8.91 -11.05 41.54
C ILE A 10 -8.24 -11.31 42.91
N LEU A 11 -7.75 -10.27 43.58
CA LEU A 11 -7.12 -10.33 44.90
C LEU A 11 -8.14 -10.22 46.06
N GLY A 12 -9.44 -10.22 45.77
CA GLY A 12 -10.52 -10.11 46.78
C GLY A 12 -10.72 -8.69 47.33
N GLY A 13 -10.20 -7.67 46.64
CA GLY A 13 -10.46 -6.26 46.90
C GLY A 13 -11.70 -5.74 46.17
N ASP A 14 -11.91 -4.42 46.24
CA ASP A 14 -13.04 -3.74 45.58
C ASP A 14 -12.89 -3.77 44.04
N ASN A 15 -14.02 -3.90 43.33
CA ASN A 15 -14.09 -4.02 41.88
C ASN A 15 -14.31 -2.68 41.15
N PHE A 16 -14.37 -1.57 41.88
CA PHE A 16 -14.36 -0.19 41.35
C PHE A 16 -13.22 0.64 41.95
N ILE A 17 -12.37 1.23 41.11
CA ILE A 17 -11.28 2.12 41.55
C ILE A 17 -11.17 3.31 40.61
N GLY A 18 -11.46 4.51 41.11
CA GLY A 18 -11.48 5.74 40.32
C GLY A 18 -12.54 5.66 39.22
N LEU A 19 -12.11 5.73 37.95
CA LEU A 19 -12.96 5.51 36.78
C LEU A 19 -12.83 4.07 36.21
N GLY A 20 -12.00 3.23 36.83
CA GLY A 20 -11.78 1.84 36.43
C GLY A 20 -12.84 0.89 37.00
N ARG A 21 -13.23 -0.09 36.18
CA ARG A 21 -14.12 -1.20 36.55
C ARG A 21 -13.39 -2.52 36.33
N SER A 22 -13.69 -3.53 37.14
CA SER A 22 -13.22 -4.89 36.86
C SER A 22 -13.79 -5.41 35.54
N SER A 23 -12.92 -5.97 34.69
CA SER A 23 -13.29 -6.72 33.49
C SER A 23 -13.62 -8.20 33.78
N LEU A 24 -13.52 -8.64 35.04
CA LEU A 24 -13.83 -10.01 35.48
C LEU A 24 -15.26 -10.12 36.00
N SER A 25 -15.64 -9.25 36.94
CA SER A 25 -16.98 -9.24 37.57
C SER A 25 -17.93 -8.17 37.03
N GLY A 26 -17.41 -7.17 36.29
CA GLY A 26 -18.22 -6.10 35.72
C GLY A 26 -19.02 -6.54 34.49
N GLN A 27 -20.32 -6.24 34.46
CA GLN A 27 -21.19 -6.55 33.32
C GLN A 27 -20.64 -5.98 32.01
N SER A 28 -20.54 -6.86 31.01
CA SER A 28 -20.14 -6.55 29.65
C SER A 28 -21.25 -5.80 28.90
N LEU A 29 -20.87 -5.04 27.86
CA LEU A 29 -21.85 -4.36 27.01
C LEU A 29 -22.81 -5.34 26.32
N SER A 30 -22.35 -6.58 26.09
CA SER A 30 -23.08 -7.69 25.49
C SER A 30 -24.12 -8.35 26.41
N GLU A 31 -23.93 -8.30 27.74
CA GLU A 31 -24.93 -8.79 28.70
C GLU A 31 -26.04 -7.76 28.92
N VAL A 32 -25.72 -6.46 28.80
CA VAL A 32 -26.67 -5.36 28.97
C VAL A 32 -27.45 -5.05 27.68
N PHE A 33 -26.83 -5.18 26.51
CA PHE A 33 -27.45 -4.87 25.22
C PHE A 33 -27.37 -6.06 24.26
N LEU A 34 -28.53 -6.63 23.93
CA LEU A 34 -28.67 -7.61 22.85
C LEU A 34 -28.23 -7.06 21.48
N ASN A 35 -28.22 -5.73 21.32
CA ASN A 35 -27.85 -5.03 20.09
C ASN A 35 -26.59 -4.13 20.24
N VAL A 36 -25.53 -4.65 20.85
CA VAL A 36 -24.22 -3.97 21.05
C VAL A 36 -23.79 -3.15 19.82
N LYS A 37 -23.84 -3.73 18.62
CA LYS A 37 -23.39 -3.09 17.37
C LYS A 37 -24.12 -1.77 17.11
N GLU A 38 -25.44 -1.75 17.25
CA GLU A 38 -26.26 -0.55 17.06
C GLU A 38 -25.99 0.50 18.13
N LYS A 39 -25.84 0.08 19.40
CA LYS A 39 -25.50 0.99 20.50
C LYS A 39 -24.14 1.66 20.31
N VAL A 40 -23.12 0.89 19.94
CA VAL A 40 -21.77 1.43 19.66
C VAL A 40 -21.79 2.37 18.46
N LEU A 41 -22.50 2.02 17.38
CA LEU A 41 -22.66 2.90 16.22
C LEU A 41 -23.43 4.19 16.54
N ALA A 42 -24.44 4.13 17.43
CA ALA A 42 -25.17 5.31 17.88
C ALA A 42 -24.32 6.28 18.72
N MET A 43 -23.29 5.80 19.42
CA MET A 43 -22.34 6.64 20.17
C MET A 43 -21.30 7.33 19.29
N LYS A 44 -21.12 6.88 18.04
CA LYS A 44 -20.09 7.40 17.11
C LYS A 44 -20.12 8.93 16.94
N PRO A 45 -21.27 9.63 16.80
CA PRO A 45 -21.30 11.07 16.62
C PRO A 45 -20.78 11.84 17.85
N ASP A 46 -21.09 11.37 19.06
CA ASP A 46 -20.67 12.03 20.30
C ASP A 46 -19.19 11.77 20.60
N ILE A 47 -18.68 10.56 20.32
CA ILE A 47 -17.24 10.29 20.37
C ILE A 47 -16.50 11.20 19.37
N ILE A 48 -17.00 11.36 18.15
CA ILE A 48 -16.40 12.27 17.14
C ILE A 48 -16.43 13.73 17.61
N ARG A 49 -17.46 14.17 18.34
CA ARG A 49 -17.54 15.54 18.89
C ARG A 49 -16.47 15.85 19.95
N LEU A 50 -15.97 14.83 20.66
CA LEU A 50 -14.85 15.00 21.60
C LEU A 50 -13.53 15.32 20.89
N TRP A 51 -13.44 15.01 19.59
CA TRP A 51 -12.27 15.29 18.76
C TRP A 51 -12.50 16.64 18.07
N ASN A 52 -11.71 17.65 18.44
CA ASN A 52 -11.83 19.02 17.92
C ASN A 52 -11.27 19.14 16.48
N PHE A 53 -11.90 18.44 15.53
CA PHE A 53 -11.49 18.44 14.13
C PHE A 53 -11.63 19.83 13.48
N PRO A 54 -10.69 20.26 12.62
CA PRO A 54 -10.81 21.49 11.88
C PRO A 54 -12.11 21.60 11.07
N LYS A 55 -12.70 22.79 11.08
CA LYS A 55 -13.88 23.11 10.27
C LYS A 55 -13.53 23.39 8.81
N GLU A 56 -12.32 23.91 8.56
CA GLU A 56 -11.82 24.24 7.23
C GLU A 56 -10.34 23.87 7.08
N ILE A 57 -9.91 23.74 5.82
CA ILE A 57 -8.52 23.59 5.37
C ILE A 57 -8.35 24.48 4.14
N LYS A 58 -7.72 25.66 4.30
CA LYS A 58 -7.41 26.60 3.21
C LYS A 58 -5.95 26.46 2.81
N ASP A 59 -5.06 26.78 3.73
CA ASP A 59 -3.62 26.58 3.62
C ASP A 59 -3.20 25.38 4.48
N PHE A 60 -2.24 24.59 4.00
CA PHE A 60 -1.69 23.44 4.71
C PHE A 60 -0.21 23.24 4.39
N THR A 61 0.51 22.60 5.31
CA THR A 61 1.93 22.24 5.11
C THR A 61 2.10 20.74 5.20
N VAL A 62 2.77 20.15 4.21
CA VAL A 62 3.21 18.76 4.20
C VAL A 62 4.68 18.73 4.63
N ASP A 63 4.94 18.04 5.74
CA ASP A 63 6.27 17.75 6.26
C ASP A 63 6.65 16.33 5.85
N ARG A 64 7.49 16.23 4.82
CA ARG A 64 7.92 14.95 4.26
C ARG A 64 8.74 14.14 5.26
N ASP A 65 9.64 14.80 5.98
CA ASP A 65 10.66 14.13 6.78
C ASP A 65 10.07 13.61 8.10
N LYS A 66 9.05 14.30 8.65
CA LYS A 66 8.25 13.81 9.78
C LYS A 66 7.07 12.91 9.35
N ASN A 67 6.76 12.82 8.05
CA ASN A 67 5.55 12.20 7.50
C ASN A 67 4.27 12.74 8.17
N MET A 68 4.10 14.06 8.14
CA MET A 68 2.99 14.78 8.76
C MET A 68 2.36 15.79 7.80
N ILE A 69 1.08 16.09 8.00
CA ILE A 69 0.41 17.28 7.46
C ILE A 69 -0.09 18.15 8.60
N ALA A 70 0.08 19.47 8.46
CA ALA A 70 -0.39 20.48 9.40
C ALA A 70 -1.37 21.44 8.70
N PHE A 71 -2.54 21.66 9.31
CA PHE A 71 -3.53 22.64 8.86
C PHE A 71 -4.43 23.08 10.02
N SER A 72 -4.84 24.36 10.03
CA SER A 72 -5.80 24.90 11.01
C SER A 72 -5.44 24.55 12.48
N GLY A 73 -4.15 24.62 12.83
CA GLY A 73 -3.60 24.27 14.14
C GLY A 73 -3.51 22.78 14.46
N SER A 74 -4.07 21.91 13.63
CA SER A 74 -4.07 20.46 13.79
C SER A 74 -2.96 19.78 12.99
N HIS A 75 -2.53 18.61 13.47
CA HIS A 75 -1.44 17.82 12.88
C HIS A 75 -1.88 16.36 12.73
N PHE A 76 -1.65 15.78 11.56
CA PHE A 76 -2.03 14.40 11.24
C PHE A 76 -0.86 13.65 10.60
N ARG A 77 -0.76 12.34 10.87
CA ARG A 77 0.21 11.45 10.23
C ARG A 77 -0.18 11.19 8.78
N LEU A 78 0.84 10.94 7.96
CA LEU A 78 0.69 10.51 6.57
C LEU A 78 0.88 8.98 6.43
N PRO A 79 0.26 8.33 5.44
CA PRO A 79 -0.62 8.89 4.41
C PRO A 79 -2.01 9.27 4.97
N LEU A 80 -2.68 10.22 4.32
CA LEU A 80 -3.97 10.74 4.78
C LEU A 80 -4.91 11.10 3.62
N LEU A 81 -6.17 10.73 3.75
CA LEU A 81 -7.28 11.25 2.96
C LEU A 81 -8.09 12.22 3.83
N LEU A 82 -8.55 13.32 3.26
CA LEU A 82 -9.45 14.29 3.88
C LEU A 82 -10.71 14.40 3.03
N ARG A 83 -11.89 14.16 3.62
CA ARG A 83 -13.16 14.63 3.03
C ARG A 83 -13.39 16.07 3.49
N VAL A 84 -13.55 16.99 2.55
CA VAL A 84 -13.72 18.42 2.82
C VAL A 84 -15.16 18.84 2.49
N SER A 85 -15.74 19.63 3.38
CA SER A 85 -17.08 20.21 3.23
C SER A 85 -17.13 21.58 3.90
N ASP A 86 -18.12 22.40 3.56
CA ASP A 86 -18.30 23.77 4.08
C ASP A 86 -18.40 23.86 5.62
N LYS A 87 -18.63 22.72 6.30
CA LYS A 87 -18.89 22.65 7.75
C LYS A 87 -17.86 21.84 8.53
N ARG A 88 -17.07 21.00 7.87
CA ARG A 88 -16.08 20.10 8.51
C ARG A 88 -15.04 19.57 7.53
N VAL A 89 -13.84 19.35 8.04
CA VAL A 89 -12.83 18.46 7.47
C VAL A 89 -12.86 17.14 8.22
N GLU A 90 -13.05 16.04 7.51
CA GLU A 90 -13.07 14.68 8.06
C GLU A 90 -11.78 13.94 7.65
N PRO A 91 -10.84 13.71 8.59
CA PRO A 91 -9.64 12.93 8.31
C PRO A 91 -9.93 11.43 8.30
N LEU A 92 -9.42 10.79 7.26
CA LEU A 92 -9.56 9.37 6.94
C LEU A 92 -8.14 8.78 6.82
N PRO A 93 -7.55 8.29 7.91
CA PRO A 93 -6.19 7.73 7.90
C PRO A 93 -6.14 6.34 7.26
N GLU A 94 -4.94 5.93 6.82
CA GLU A 94 -4.62 4.53 6.53
C GLU A 94 -4.05 3.87 7.79
N SER A 95 -4.49 2.65 8.08
CA SER A 95 -4.14 1.85 9.25
C SER A 95 -4.38 0.37 8.96
N GLU A 96 -3.84 -0.51 9.80
CA GLU A 96 -3.96 -1.98 9.68
C GLU A 96 -5.41 -2.49 9.54
N TYR A 97 -6.37 -1.82 10.20
CA TYR A 97 -7.78 -2.23 10.23
C TYR A 97 -8.70 -1.37 9.34
N SER A 98 -8.13 -0.50 8.49
CA SER A 98 -8.87 0.33 7.54
C SER A 98 -8.52 -0.05 6.11
N ALA A 99 -9.47 0.08 5.18
CA ALA A 99 -9.18 -0.07 3.75
C ALA A 99 -8.11 0.95 3.30
N PRO A 100 -7.25 0.62 2.31
CA PRO A 100 -6.30 1.57 1.73
C PRO A 100 -6.99 2.85 1.22
N LEU A 101 -6.31 4.00 1.25
CA LEU A 101 -6.95 5.30 0.98
C LEU A 101 -7.68 5.38 -0.37
N ARG A 102 -7.19 4.69 -1.40
CA ARG A 102 -7.84 4.58 -2.71
C ARG A 102 -9.25 3.98 -2.63
N PHE A 103 -9.45 2.94 -1.81
CA PHE A 103 -10.78 2.35 -1.59
C PHE A 103 -11.68 3.28 -0.78
N GLN A 104 -11.13 3.94 0.26
CA GLN A 104 -11.89 4.92 1.04
C GLN A 104 -12.35 6.11 0.18
N LEU A 105 -11.51 6.57 -0.75
CA LEU A 105 -11.84 7.61 -1.72
C LEU A 105 -12.89 7.11 -2.72
N ALA A 106 -12.83 5.86 -3.18
CA ALA A 106 -13.79 5.27 -4.11
C ALA A 106 -15.22 5.10 -3.57
N ASP A 107 -15.46 5.44 -2.29
CA ASP A 107 -16.79 5.51 -1.66
C ASP A 107 -17.27 6.97 -1.45
N PHE A 108 -16.56 7.97 -1.99
CA PHE A 108 -16.97 9.37 -1.99
C PHE A 108 -18.04 9.64 -3.04
N ALA A 109 -18.98 10.55 -2.73
CA ALA A 109 -19.95 10.99 -3.73
C ALA A 109 -19.26 11.80 -4.86
N PRO A 110 -19.84 11.90 -6.06
CA PRO A 110 -19.21 12.59 -7.20
C PRO A 110 -18.78 14.04 -6.94
N ARG A 111 -19.46 14.73 -6.00
CA ARG A 111 -19.21 16.12 -5.58
C ARG A 111 -18.43 16.26 -4.26
N ASP A 112 -18.10 15.17 -3.57
CA ASP A 112 -17.33 15.26 -2.33
C ASP A 112 -15.94 15.83 -2.65
N ASN A 113 -15.59 16.95 -2.03
CA ASN A 113 -14.26 17.52 -2.13
C ASN A 113 -13.28 16.65 -1.34
N PHE A 114 -12.11 16.36 -1.91
CA PHE A 114 -11.08 15.59 -1.24
C PHE A 114 -9.70 16.26 -1.30
N VAL A 115 -8.88 15.98 -0.30
CA VAL A 115 -7.41 16.15 -0.36
C VAL A 115 -6.78 14.82 0.06
N TRP A 116 -5.95 14.25 -0.78
CA TRP A 116 -5.30 12.96 -0.59
C TRP A 116 -3.78 13.14 -0.64
N ILE A 117 -3.08 12.79 0.44
CA ILE A 117 -1.63 12.92 0.55
C ILE A 117 -1.04 11.52 0.75
N ASP A 118 -0.32 11.04 -0.26
CA ASP A 118 0.16 9.67 -0.35
C ASP A 118 1.32 9.55 -1.36
N ARG A 119 1.83 8.34 -1.55
CA ARG A 119 2.87 8.05 -2.55
C ARG A 119 2.36 8.35 -3.97
N CYS A 120 3.17 9.05 -4.77
CA CYS A 120 2.77 9.52 -6.10
C CYS A 120 2.19 8.41 -6.98
N TYR A 121 2.85 7.24 -7.07
CA TYR A 121 2.37 6.11 -7.88
C TYR A 121 0.90 5.70 -7.63
N LYS A 122 0.37 5.84 -6.40
CA LYS A 122 -1.00 5.46 -6.06
C LYS A 122 -2.07 6.34 -6.74
N MET A 123 -1.77 7.61 -6.99
CA MET A 123 -2.71 8.60 -7.56
C MET A 123 -2.34 9.01 -9.00
N ALA A 124 -1.05 8.98 -9.32
CA ALA A 124 -0.50 9.41 -10.59
C ALA A 124 -0.92 8.51 -11.77
N GLN A 125 -1.19 7.23 -11.51
CA GLN A 125 -1.75 6.31 -12.51
C GLN A 125 -3.12 6.76 -13.05
N LEU A 126 -3.91 7.50 -12.26
CA LEU A 126 -5.19 8.04 -12.69
C LEU A 126 -5.06 9.42 -13.35
N TRP A 127 -4.29 10.32 -12.72
CA TRP A 127 -4.39 11.77 -13.02
C TRP A 127 -3.06 12.46 -13.35
N ALA A 128 -1.91 11.78 -13.28
CA ALA A 128 -0.62 12.37 -13.62
C ALA A 128 0.41 11.30 -14.07
N PRO A 129 0.28 10.71 -15.28
CA PRO A 129 1.08 9.56 -15.71
C PRO A 129 2.61 9.73 -15.61
N ALA A 130 3.11 10.96 -15.73
CA ALA A 130 4.53 11.30 -15.55
C ALA A 130 5.09 10.98 -14.14
N LEU A 131 4.23 10.79 -13.13
CA LEU A 131 4.59 10.45 -11.75
C LEU A 131 4.17 9.02 -11.37
N ALA A 132 3.69 8.20 -12.32
CA ALA A 132 3.11 6.87 -12.07
C ALA A 132 4.08 5.85 -11.45
N LEU A 133 5.38 6.12 -11.49
CA LEU A 133 6.45 5.30 -10.92
C LEU A 133 7.20 5.98 -9.76
N SER A 134 6.82 7.21 -9.38
CA SER A 134 7.47 7.92 -8.27
C SER A 134 6.97 7.39 -6.92
N THR A 135 7.92 7.13 -6.02
CA THR A 135 7.68 6.81 -4.60
C THR A 135 7.77 8.04 -3.70
N ASP A 136 7.92 9.24 -4.26
CA ASP A 136 7.81 10.50 -3.53
C ASP A 136 6.39 10.73 -3.02
N TRP A 137 6.22 11.78 -2.22
CA TRP A 137 4.89 12.21 -1.79
C TRP A 137 4.24 13.09 -2.86
N CYS A 138 2.96 12.86 -3.09
CA CYS A 138 2.11 13.72 -3.89
C CYS A 138 0.89 14.14 -3.07
N VAL A 139 0.34 15.29 -3.43
CA VAL A 139 -0.97 15.76 -2.98
C VAL A 139 -1.90 15.74 -4.18
N SER A 140 -2.99 14.98 -4.09
CA SER A 140 -4.12 15.13 -5.00
C SER A 140 -5.26 15.87 -4.33
N GLN A 141 -5.97 16.72 -5.08
CA GLN A 141 -7.18 17.37 -4.60
C GLN A 141 -8.18 17.60 -5.73
N GLY A 142 -9.46 17.58 -5.40
CA GLY A 142 -10.56 17.80 -6.34
C GLY A 142 -11.86 17.14 -5.92
N GLN A 143 -12.65 16.71 -6.91
CA GLN A 143 -13.90 15.95 -6.77
C GLN A 143 -13.84 14.75 -7.72
N LEU A 144 -14.30 13.55 -7.35
CA LEU A 144 -14.18 12.38 -8.23
C LEU A 144 -14.96 12.49 -9.56
N GLY A 145 -16.10 13.21 -9.58
CA GLY A 145 -16.82 13.50 -10.81
C GLY A 145 -16.44 14.83 -11.48
N GLY A 146 -15.57 15.63 -10.85
CA GLY A 146 -15.17 16.95 -11.32
C GLY A 146 -13.78 16.99 -11.96
N GLN A 147 -13.03 18.05 -11.64
CA GLN A 147 -11.59 18.12 -11.88
C GLN A 147 -10.81 17.58 -10.68
N GLN A 148 -9.70 16.91 -10.96
CA GLN A 148 -8.69 16.48 -10.01
C GLN A 148 -7.35 17.11 -10.41
N THR A 149 -6.50 17.39 -9.44
CA THR A 149 -5.11 17.83 -9.66
C THR A 149 -4.19 16.94 -8.85
N VAL A 150 -2.94 16.76 -9.32
CA VAL A 150 -1.87 16.07 -8.58
C VAL A 150 -0.67 17.00 -8.58
N GLN A 151 -0.08 17.20 -7.40
CA GLN A 151 1.09 18.04 -7.19
C GLN A 151 2.17 17.25 -6.45
N HIS A 152 3.38 17.28 -6.98
CA HIS A 152 4.54 16.63 -6.37
C HIS A 152 5.05 17.46 -5.17
N VAL A 153 5.34 16.77 -4.06
CA VAL A 153 5.92 17.35 -2.83
C VAL A 153 7.43 17.43 -3.01
N ASP A 154 7.86 18.45 -3.77
CA ASP A 154 9.25 18.68 -4.19
C ASP A 154 10.22 19.10 -3.06
N LYS A 155 9.69 19.40 -1.85
CA LYS A 155 10.42 19.99 -0.72
C LYS A 155 10.12 19.26 0.59
N ALA A 156 11.08 19.32 1.52
CA ALA A 156 10.95 18.78 2.87
C ALA A 156 9.75 19.40 3.64
N GLN A 157 9.55 20.71 3.48
CA GLN A 157 8.35 21.44 3.89
C GLN A 157 7.69 21.98 2.62
N TRP A 158 6.51 21.50 2.29
CA TRP A 158 5.76 21.90 1.10
C TRP A 158 4.45 22.57 1.51
N GLN A 159 4.17 23.75 0.95
CA GLN A 159 2.97 24.51 1.27
C GLN A 159 1.93 24.35 0.16
N GLY A 160 0.75 23.86 0.54
CA GLY A 160 -0.40 23.69 -0.33
C GLY A 160 -1.54 24.64 0.00
N LYS A 161 -2.37 24.91 -1.00
CA LYS A 161 -3.67 25.58 -0.83
C LYS A 161 -4.76 24.71 -1.43
N THR A 162 -5.93 24.66 -0.78
CA THR A 162 -7.08 23.96 -1.33
C THR A 162 -7.77 24.81 -2.40
N ALA A 163 -8.19 24.17 -3.48
CA ALA A 163 -8.77 24.83 -4.65
C ALA A 163 -9.83 23.94 -5.31
N PHE A 164 -11.00 23.84 -4.66
CA PHE A 164 -12.16 23.14 -5.22
C PHE A 164 -12.91 24.07 -6.18
N LYS A 165 -12.94 23.71 -7.46
CA LYS A 165 -13.72 24.42 -8.48
C LYS A 165 -15.08 23.76 -8.61
N ASP A 166 -16.15 24.55 -8.60
CA ASP A 166 -17.44 24.10 -9.10
C ASP A 166 -17.29 23.74 -10.58
N THR A 167 -17.38 22.44 -10.86
CA THR A 167 -17.20 21.87 -12.19
C THR A 167 -18.43 21.03 -12.54
N MET A 168 -18.77 20.95 -13.82
CA MET A 168 -19.84 20.05 -14.26
C MET A 168 -19.44 18.61 -13.96
N ILE A 169 -20.32 17.91 -13.26
CA ILE A 169 -20.08 16.53 -12.84
C ILE A 169 -20.27 15.59 -14.01
N ASP A 170 -19.20 14.87 -14.31
CA ASP A 170 -19.09 13.86 -15.35
C ASP A 170 -19.21 12.49 -14.69
N MET A 171 -20.36 11.84 -14.89
CA MET A 171 -20.66 10.53 -14.28
C MET A 171 -19.89 9.37 -14.91
N GLU A 172 -19.44 9.52 -16.16
CA GLU A 172 -18.59 8.51 -16.83
C GLU A 172 -17.18 8.56 -16.25
N ARG A 173 -16.60 9.77 -16.12
CA ARG A 173 -15.33 9.99 -15.42
C ARG A 173 -15.39 9.58 -13.96
N TYR A 174 -16.47 9.90 -13.25
CA TYR A 174 -16.67 9.46 -11.87
C TYR A 174 -16.59 7.93 -11.78
N LYS A 175 -17.32 7.22 -12.66
CA LYS A 175 -17.30 5.76 -12.68
C LYS A 175 -15.91 5.22 -13.02
N GLY A 176 -15.26 5.74 -14.06
CA GLY A 176 -13.89 5.35 -14.43
C GLY A 176 -12.89 5.55 -13.28
N ASN A 177 -12.95 6.68 -12.59
CA ASN A 177 -12.15 6.94 -11.39
C ASN A 177 -12.42 5.91 -10.28
N VAL A 178 -13.69 5.64 -9.96
CA VAL A 178 -14.08 4.67 -8.92
C VAL A 178 -13.64 3.24 -9.28
N ASP A 179 -13.84 2.82 -10.53
CA ASP A 179 -13.44 1.51 -11.02
C ASP A 179 -11.91 1.35 -10.95
N THR A 180 -11.13 2.35 -11.39
CA THR A 180 -9.67 2.35 -11.30
C THR A 180 -9.16 2.36 -9.85
N LEU A 181 -9.75 3.18 -8.97
CA LEU A 181 -9.39 3.22 -7.54
C LEU A 181 -9.66 1.89 -6.81
N LYS A 182 -10.51 1.02 -7.36
CA LYS A 182 -10.89 -0.29 -6.80
C LYS A 182 -10.08 -1.48 -7.35
N ILE A 183 -9.28 -1.33 -8.41
CA ILE A 183 -8.37 -2.39 -8.95
C ILE A 183 -7.43 -2.89 -7.85
N VAL A 184 -7.30 -4.20 -7.61
CA VAL A 184 -6.38 -4.72 -6.57
C VAL A 184 -4.91 -4.52 -6.95
N ASP A 185 -4.02 -4.38 -5.96
CA ASP A 185 -2.61 -3.97 -6.18
C ASP A 185 -1.83 -4.87 -7.16
N ASN A 186 -2.24 -6.13 -7.35
CA ASN A 186 -1.62 -7.05 -8.30
C ASN A 186 -2.19 -6.99 -9.73
N ASP A 187 -3.34 -6.34 -9.92
CA ASP A 187 -4.01 -6.18 -11.23
C ASP A 187 -3.71 -4.80 -11.86
N ILE A 188 -3.13 -3.89 -11.09
CA ILE A 188 -2.61 -2.60 -11.58
C ILE A 188 -1.54 -2.83 -12.66
N ARG A 189 -1.63 -2.12 -13.79
CA ARG A 189 -0.63 -2.13 -14.84
C ARG A 189 -0.11 -0.71 -15.10
N TYR A 190 1.19 -0.58 -15.34
CA TYR A 190 1.86 0.70 -15.60
C TYR A 190 2.77 0.61 -16.82
N LYS A 191 3.03 1.74 -17.47
CA LYS A 191 3.96 1.82 -18.60
C LYS A 191 5.41 1.91 -18.12
N ALA A 192 6.20 0.85 -18.33
CA ALA A 192 7.64 0.80 -18.07
C ALA A 192 8.30 -0.34 -18.85
N ASP A 193 9.56 -0.19 -19.25
CA ASP A 193 10.33 -1.25 -19.93
C ASP A 193 10.84 -2.35 -18.97
N SER A 194 10.56 -2.24 -17.67
CA SER A 194 11.06 -3.12 -16.61
C SER A 194 10.05 -3.24 -15.46
N PHE A 195 10.03 -4.40 -14.81
CA PHE A 195 9.22 -4.62 -13.62
C PHE A 195 9.94 -3.99 -12.43
N ILE A 196 9.45 -2.81 -12.03
CA ILE A 196 9.86 -2.08 -10.84
C ILE A 196 9.04 -2.58 -9.64
N PHE A 197 9.71 -3.15 -8.63
CA PHE A 197 9.01 -3.84 -7.55
C PHE A 197 8.54 -2.91 -6.41
N ASN A 198 9.17 -1.73 -6.22
CA ASN A 198 8.84 -0.82 -5.11
C ASN A 198 7.54 0.00 -5.28
N VAL A 199 6.84 -0.16 -6.41
CA VAL A 199 5.49 0.40 -6.67
C VAL A 199 4.45 -0.72 -6.78
N ALA A 200 3.16 -0.40 -6.63
CA ALA A 200 2.07 -1.36 -6.85
C ALA A 200 1.89 -1.70 -8.35
N GLY A 201 1.35 -2.88 -8.65
CA GLY A 201 1.18 -3.38 -10.01
C GLY A 201 2.43 -4.01 -10.62
N ALA A 202 2.44 -4.07 -11.96
CA ALA A 202 3.51 -4.55 -12.84
C ALA A 202 3.46 -3.83 -14.21
N PRO A 203 4.45 -3.99 -15.10
CA PRO A 203 4.42 -3.43 -16.45
C PRO A 203 3.21 -3.89 -17.27
N GLU A 204 2.82 -3.11 -18.29
CA GLU A 204 1.73 -3.44 -19.21
C GLU A 204 1.95 -4.77 -19.96
N GLU A 205 3.20 -5.20 -20.14
CA GLU A 205 3.59 -6.46 -20.77
C GLU A 205 3.33 -7.68 -19.87
N VAL A 206 3.25 -7.48 -18.55
CA VAL A 206 2.97 -8.55 -17.58
C VAL A 206 1.46 -8.84 -17.57
N LYS A 207 1.10 -10.11 -17.81
CA LYS A 207 -0.26 -10.60 -17.72
C LYS A 207 -0.64 -10.80 -16.24
N GLN A 208 0.17 -11.50 -15.47
CA GLN A 208 -0.03 -11.73 -14.03
C GLN A 208 1.29 -12.06 -13.32
N PHE A 209 1.31 -11.93 -11.99
CA PHE A 209 2.45 -12.31 -11.17
C PHE A 209 2.02 -12.84 -9.79
N SER A 210 2.84 -13.69 -9.17
CA SER A 210 2.57 -14.29 -7.86
C SER A 210 3.86 -14.63 -7.09
N GLY A 211 3.72 -15.10 -5.84
CA GLY A 211 4.86 -15.47 -4.99
C GLY A 211 5.63 -14.29 -4.39
N ILE A 212 5.09 -13.06 -4.43
CA ILE A 212 5.74 -11.84 -3.92
C ILE A 212 4.88 -11.08 -2.90
N SER A 213 5.56 -10.44 -1.95
CA SER A 213 4.96 -9.60 -0.91
C SER A 213 4.47 -8.25 -1.46
N ARG A 214 3.79 -7.48 -0.59
CA ARG A 214 3.49 -6.06 -0.80
C ARG A 214 4.76 -5.22 -1.06
N PRO A 215 4.67 -4.09 -1.80
CA PRO A 215 5.79 -3.17 -1.99
C PRO A 215 6.39 -2.66 -0.69
N GLU A 216 7.71 -2.51 -0.67
CA GLU A 216 8.51 -1.76 0.29
C GLU A 216 9.27 -0.66 -0.48
N SER A 217 9.82 0.35 0.21
CA SER A 217 10.44 1.53 -0.44
C SER A 217 11.57 1.21 -1.44
N TRP A 218 12.24 0.07 -1.24
CA TRP A 218 13.38 -0.39 -2.03
C TRP A 218 13.02 -1.51 -3.04
N GLY A 219 11.86 -2.18 -2.92
CA GLY A 219 11.55 -3.36 -3.73
C GLY A 219 10.43 -4.25 -3.14
N ARG A 220 10.41 -5.54 -3.47
CA ARG A 220 9.55 -6.56 -2.85
C ARG A 220 10.33 -7.83 -2.55
N TRP A 221 9.99 -8.46 -1.43
CA TRP A 221 10.44 -9.83 -1.15
C TRP A 221 9.58 -10.87 -1.86
N SER A 222 10.19 -11.94 -2.38
CA SER A 222 9.50 -13.21 -2.59
C SER A 222 8.96 -13.74 -1.26
N ASN A 223 7.86 -14.48 -1.28
CA ASN A 223 7.23 -14.98 -0.07
C ASN A 223 6.55 -16.32 -0.30
N ALA A 224 7.15 -17.39 0.22
CA ALA A 224 6.66 -18.75 0.12
C ALA A 224 5.37 -19.02 0.92
N GLN A 225 4.82 -18.05 1.65
CA GLN A 225 3.42 -18.11 2.13
C GLN A 225 2.40 -17.72 1.05
N LEU A 226 2.83 -17.05 -0.03
CA LEU A 226 2.01 -16.60 -1.15
C LEU A 226 2.25 -17.41 -2.43
N GLY A 227 3.27 -18.27 -2.42
CA GLY A 227 3.66 -19.20 -3.48
C GLY A 227 5.13 -19.56 -3.35
N ASP A 228 5.47 -20.85 -3.40
CA ASP A 228 6.84 -21.35 -3.20
C ASP A 228 7.87 -20.79 -4.21
N GLU A 229 7.39 -20.37 -5.38
CA GLU A 229 8.18 -19.74 -6.43
C GLU A 229 7.57 -18.37 -6.80
N VAL A 230 8.41 -17.42 -7.18
CA VAL A 230 7.97 -16.19 -7.86
C VAL A 230 7.63 -16.55 -9.31
N LYS A 231 6.45 -16.17 -9.79
CA LYS A 231 6.04 -16.39 -11.18
C LYS A 231 5.61 -15.07 -11.80
N ILE A 232 6.10 -14.79 -13.01
CA ILE A 232 5.79 -13.61 -13.79
C ILE A 232 5.41 -14.09 -15.19
N GLU A 233 4.12 -14.05 -15.52
CA GLU A 233 3.60 -14.40 -16.84
C GLU A 233 3.46 -13.14 -17.68
N TYR A 234 4.04 -13.14 -18.88
CA TYR A 234 3.96 -12.07 -19.87
C TYR A 234 2.81 -12.31 -20.86
N LYS A 235 2.24 -11.23 -21.40
CA LYS A 235 1.13 -11.27 -22.38
C LYS A 235 1.55 -11.88 -23.72
N ALA A 236 2.81 -11.69 -24.11
CA ALA A 236 3.44 -12.27 -25.28
C ALA A 236 4.56 -13.24 -24.84
N PRO A 237 4.98 -14.19 -25.70
CA PRO A 237 6.22 -14.94 -25.51
C PRO A 237 7.42 -14.04 -25.23
N LEU A 238 8.33 -14.51 -24.37
CA LEU A 238 9.64 -13.87 -24.21
C LEU A 238 10.48 -14.09 -25.49
N PRO A 239 11.43 -13.20 -25.83
CA PRO A 239 12.21 -13.31 -27.07
C PRO A 239 12.93 -14.66 -27.20
N LYS A 240 13.28 -15.06 -28.43
CA LYS A 240 14.00 -16.32 -28.67
C LYS A 240 15.36 -16.36 -27.98
N LYS A 241 16.06 -15.23 -27.92
CA LYS A 241 17.23 -15.02 -27.05
C LYS A 241 17.13 -13.67 -26.36
N PHE A 242 17.36 -13.64 -25.06
CA PHE A 242 17.31 -12.40 -24.28
C PHE A 242 18.23 -12.46 -23.07
N ASP A 243 18.64 -11.28 -22.65
CA ASP A 243 19.29 -11.04 -21.37
C ASP A 243 18.22 -10.68 -20.35
N LEU A 244 18.20 -11.41 -19.24
CA LEU A 244 17.39 -11.12 -18.08
C LEU A 244 18.25 -10.38 -17.07
N VAL A 245 18.09 -9.05 -17.01
CA VAL A 245 18.80 -8.19 -16.07
C VAL A 245 17.99 -8.12 -14.78
N ILE A 246 18.56 -8.61 -13.67
CA ILE A 246 17.91 -8.71 -12.36
C ILE A 246 18.69 -7.86 -11.36
N THR A 247 18.05 -6.85 -10.77
CA THR A 247 18.58 -6.11 -9.63
C THR A 247 17.91 -6.61 -8.36
N ALA A 248 18.67 -7.33 -7.52
CA ALA A 248 18.13 -8.04 -6.36
C ALA A 248 19.16 -8.28 -5.24
N LYS A 249 18.68 -8.81 -4.11
CA LYS A 249 19.45 -9.33 -2.96
C LYS A 249 18.85 -10.65 -2.47
N ALA A 250 19.63 -11.48 -1.79
CA ALA A 250 19.16 -12.70 -1.15
C ALA A 250 18.79 -12.49 0.34
N PHE A 251 17.79 -13.25 0.81
CA PHE A 251 17.41 -13.28 2.22
C PHE A 251 18.04 -14.47 2.94
N GLY A 252 18.70 -14.20 4.08
CA GLY A 252 19.29 -15.23 4.95
C GLY A 252 20.12 -16.26 4.19
N ASP A 253 19.82 -17.53 4.44
CA ASP A 253 20.47 -18.71 3.86
C ASP A 253 20.49 -18.79 2.32
N ASN A 254 19.71 -17.99 1.60
CA ASN A 254 19.78 -17.94 0.13
C ASN A 254 21.00 -17.16 -0.38
N ALA A 255 21.69 -16.40 0.48
CA ALA A 255 22.86 -15.63 0.08
C ALA A 255 24.04 -16.54 -0.28
N ASN A 256 24.70 -16.22 -1.40
CA ASN A 256 25.78 -17.00 -1.99
C ASN A 256 25.41 -18.46 -2.34
N ARG A 257 24.11 -18.78 -2.44
CA ARG A 257 23.60 -20.08 -2.92
C ARG A 257 23.02 -19.95 -4.34
N PRO A 258 23.04 -21.04 -5.13
CA PRO A 258 22.39 -21.06 -6.44
C PRO A 258 20.87 -20.96 -6.29
N ILE A 259 20.27 -19.97 -6.95
CA ILE A 259 18.83 -19.74 -7.03
C ILE A 259 18.41 -20.02 -8.48
N PRO A 260 17.66 -21.10 -8.74
CA PRO A 260 17.11 -21.39 -10.06
C PRO A 260 16.21 -20.27 -10.61
N VAL A 261 16.47 -19.88 -11.86
CA VAL A 261 15.63 -18.98 -12.66
C VAL A 261 15.30 -19.69 -13.97
N ARG A 262 14.01 -19.88 -14.27
CA ARG A 262 13.54 -20.69 -15.39
C ARG A 262 12.68 -19.92 -16.37
N VAL A 263 12.83 -20.24 -17.66
CA VAL A 263 11.91 -19.85 -18.74
C VAL A 263 11.71 -21.05 -19.65
N GLY A 264 10.48 -21.58 -19.67
CA GLY A 264 10.17 -22.82 -20.39
C GLY A 264 10.98 -24.01 -19.84
N ASN A 265 11.76 -24.64 -20.71
CA ASN A 265 12.63 -25.77 -20.37
C ASN A 265 14.07 -25.36 -20.00
N GLU A 266 14.39 -24.07 -20.01
CA GLU A 266 15.73 -23.58 -19.69
C GLU A 266 15.81 -23.09 -18.25
N GLU A 267 16.94 -23.36 -17.59
CA GLU A 267 17.25 -22.93 -16.22
C GLU A 267 18.64 -22.25 -16.18
N GLN A 268 18.67 -21.00 -15.72
CA GLN A 268 19.87 -20.27 -15.37
C GLN A 268 20.03 -20.23 -13.85
N THR A 269 21.27 -20.11 -13.37
CA THR A 269 21.57 -19.99 -11.93
C THR A 269 21.86 -18.54 -11.56
N LEU A 270 21.03 -17.98 -10.69
CA LEU A 270 21.26 -16.68 -10.05
C LEU A 270 22.02 -16.88 -8.73
N VAL A 271 23.03 -16.06 -8.46
CA VAL A 271 23.73 -16.03 -7.16
C VAL A 271 23.73 -14.58 -6.67
N LEU A 272 23.24 -14.35 -5.44
CA LEU A 272 23.09 -13.03 -4.85
C LEU A 272 23.74 -12.97 -3.46
N GLY A 273 24.30 -11.81 -3.11
CA GLY A 273 24.70 -11.49 -1.73
C GLY A 273 23.53 -10.97 -0.90
N HIS A 274 23.81 -10.50 0.32
CA HIS A 274 22.82 -9.79 1.15
C HIS A 274 22.56 -8.36 0.68
N ASP A 275 23.54 -7.74 0.03
CA ASP A 275 23.42 -6.41 -0.58
C ASP A 275 22.76 -6.48 -1.96
N VAL A 276 22.17 -5.36 -2.38
CA VAL A 276 21.57 -5.23 -3.71
C VAL A 276 22.67 -5.24 -4.76
N SER A 277 22.53 -6.12 -5.76
CA SER A 277 23.42 -6.25 -6.90
C SER A 277 22.62 -6.48 -8.18
N THR A 278 23.20 -6.13 -9.32
CA THR A 278 22.61 -6.37 -10.64
C THR A 278 23.35 -7.50 -11.33
N ILE A 279 22.63 -8.55 -11.72
CA ILE A 279 23.14 -9.73 -12.41
C ILE A 279 22.40 -9.89 -13.73
N THR A 280 23.11 -10.21 -14.80
CA THR A 280 22.53 -10.58 -16.09
C THR A 280 22.57 -12.09 -16.25
N LEU A 281 21.45 -12.69 -16.62
CA LEU A 281 21.33 -14.10 -16.99
C LEU A 281 20.96 -14.20 -18.48
N HIS A 282 21.59 -15.12 -19.20
CA HIS A 282 21.43 -15.23 -20.65
C HIS A 282 20.51 -16.41 -20.98
N PHE A 283 19.36 -16.13 -21.60
CA PHE A 283 18.33 -17.13 -21.90
C PHE A 283 18.20 -17.43 -23.40
N ASN A 284 17.91 -18.68 -23.73
CA ASN A 284 17.51 -19.22 -25.02
C ASN A 284 16.15 -19.92 -24.90
N ASN A 285 15.11 -19.30 -25.44
CA ASN A 285 13.72 -19.71 -25.36
C ASN A 285 13.18 -20.18 -26.72
N PRO A 286 13.63 -21.34 -27.25
CA PRO A 286 13.17 -21.85 -28.54
C PRO A 286 11.68 -22.21 -28.53
N THR A 287 11.10 -22.45 -27.35
CA THR A 287 9.73 -22.93 -27.10
C THR A 287 8.66 -21.84 -26.99
N ASP A 288 9.00 -20.56 -27.17
CA ASP A 288 8.07 -19.43 -27.02
C ASP A 288 7.39 -19.36 -25.64
N ALA A 289 8.12 -19.74 -24.58
CA ALA A 289 7.62 -19.61 -23.23
C ALA A 289 7.43 -18.14 -22.86
N ASN A 290 6.34 -17.83 -22.15
CA ASN A 290 5.97 -16.48 -21.71
C ASN A 290 6.07 -16.31 -20.18
N THR A 291 6.58 -17.30 -19.46
CA THR A 291 6.58 -17.31 -17.99
C THR A 291 8.00 -17.40 -17.45
N LEU A 292 8.37 -16.41 -16.64
CA LEU A 292 9.58 -16.39 -15.83
C LEU A 292 9.26 -16.93 -14.44
N VAL A 293 10.06 -17.90 -13.97
CA VAL A 293 9.95 -18.49 -12.64
C VAL A 293 11.26 -18.29 -11.88
N ILE A 294 11.20 -17.82 -10.64
CA ILE A 294 12.36 -17.75 -9.74
C ILE A 294 12.05 -18.55 -8.48
N ALA A 295 12.90 -19.53 -8.15
CA ALA A 295 12.66 -20.48 -7.07
C ALA A 295 13.77 -20.38 -6.00
N PRO A 296 13.64 -19.52 -4.97
CA PRO A 296 14.63 -19.44 -3.90
C PRO A 296 14.68 -20.76 -3.11
N PRO A 297 15.85 -21.42 -2.97
CA PRO A 297 15.94 -22.80 -2.50
C PRO A 297 15.68 -22.96 -0.99
N ALA A 298 15.89 -21.92 -0.19
CA ALA A 298 15.74 -21.98 1.27
C ALA A 298 14.97 -20.76 1.83
N PRO A 299 13.67 -20.57 1.54
CA PRO A 299 12.93 -19.41 2.04
C PRO A 299 12.75 -19.46 3.56
N VAL A 300 13.18 -18.41 4.27
CA VAL A 300 13.29 -18.35 5.73
C VAL A 300 12.09 -17.62 6.35
N SER A 301 11.52 -18.18 7.42
CA SER A 301 10.43 -17.55 8.18
C SER A 301 10.96 -16.37 9.02
N THR A 302 10.36 -15.18 8.87
CA THR A 302 10.79 -13.95 9.55
C THR A 302 9.64 -12.98 9.78
N ASN A 303 9.79 -12.14 10.80
CA ASN A 303 8.86 -11.04 11.10
C ASN A 303 9.26 -9.69 10.49
N GLU A 304 10.30 -9.60 9.65
CA GLU A 304 10.61 -8.40 8.86
C GLU A 304 10.57 -7.09 9.68
N GLY A 305 9.83 -6.04 9.29
CA GLY A 305 9.08 -5.82 8.04
C GLY A 305 7.72 -6.50 7.87
N ASN A 306 7.24 -7.28 8.84
CA ASN A 306 5.87 -7.80 8.84
C ASN A 306 4.88 -6.76 9.42
N ILE A 307 3.58 -6.99 9.26
CA ILE A 307 2.54 -6.25 9.97
C ILE A 307 2.32 -6.94 11.32
N LEU A 308 2.01 -6.17 12.38
CA LEU A 308 1.70 -6.74 13.68
C LEU A 308 0.48 -7.68 13.56
N GLY A 309 0.40 -8.74 14.37
CA GLY A 309 -0.74 -9.67 14.33
C GLY A 309 -0.86 -10.58 13.09
N HIS A 310 -0.10 -10.32 12.02
CA HIS A 310 -0.04 -11.20 10.85
C HIS A 310 0.98 -12.33 11.03
N SER A 311 0.72 -13.50 10.41
CA SER A 311 1.66 -14.62 10.36
C SER A 311 3.03 -14.20 9.79
N PRO A 312 4.15 -14.78 10.25
CA PRO A 312 5.48 -14.51 9.71
C PRO A 312 5.58 -14.72 8.20
N ARG A 313 6.37 -13.87 7.52
CA ARG A 313 6.62 -13.97 6.08
C ARG A 313 7.72 -15.01 5.84
N LYS A 314 7.67 -15.77 4.75
CA LYS A 314 8.68 -16.80 4.42
C LYS A 314 9.53 -16.35 3.22
N LEU A 315 10.57 -15.55 3.48
CA LEU A 315 11.27 -14.73 2.49
C LEU A 315 12.47 -15.46 1.85
N GLY A 316 12.69 -15.27 0.55
CA GLY A 316 13.80 -15.90 -0.19
C GLY A 316 14.74 -14.90 -0.89
N ILE A 317 14.19 -14.05 -1.75
CA ILE A 317 14.93 -13.00 -2.48
C ILE A 317 14.19 -11.66 -2.42
N GLY A 318 14.94 -10.57 -2.41
CA GLY A 318 14.42 -9.20 -2.49
C GLY A 318 14.69 -8.64 -3.87
N MET A 319 13.65 -8.44 -4.66
CA MET A 319 13.74 -7.91 -6.03
C MET A 319 13.51 -6.39 -6.01
N VAL A 320 14.36 -5.66 -6.72
CA VAL A 320 14.23 -4.21 -6.95
C VAL A 320 13.66 -3.96 -8.34
N GLU A 321 14.28 -4.58 -9.34
CA GLU A 321 13.95 -4.44 -10.76
C GLU A 321 14.24 -5.73 -11.52
N ILE A 322 13.40 -6.07 -12.50
CA ILE A 322 13.69 -7.08 -13.53
C ILE A 322 13.43 -6.48 -14.91
N LYS A 323 14.39 -6.60 -15.83
CA LYS A 323 14.27 -6.18 -17.23
C LYS A 323 14.61 -7.32 -18.18
N VAL A 324 13.79 -7.48 -19.22
CA VAL A 324 14.04 -8.37 -20.36
C VAL A 324 14.62 -7.52 -21.48
N VAL A 325 15.82 -7.86 -21.95
CA VAL A 325 16.49 -7.19 -23.06
C VAL A 325 16.64 -8.18 -24.21
N ASN A 326 15.97 -7.95 -25.33
CA ASN A 326 16.14 -8.78 -26.52
C ASN A 326 17.59 -8.65 -27.04
N VAL A 327 18.24 -9.79 -27.28
CA VAL A 327 19.63 -9.87 -27.77
C VAL A 327 19.69 -10.09 -29.28
N GLU A 328 18.56 -10.44 -29.92
CA GLU A 328 18.43 -10.47 -31.38
C GLU A 328 17.90 -9.12 -31.87
N GLY A 329 18.84 -8.19 -32.10
CA GLY A 329 18.61 -6.84 -32.67
C GLY A 329 19.84 -6.33 -33.41
#